data_AF-A0A7X4FBX9-F1
#
_entry.id   AF-A0A7X4FBX9-F1
#
_cell.length_a   1.000
_cell.length_b   1.000
_cell.length_c   1.000
_cell.angle_alpha   90.00
_cell.angle_beta   90.00
_cell.angle_gamma   90.00
#
_symmetry.space_group_name_H-M   'P 1'
#
loop_
_entity.id
_entity.type
_entity.pdbx_description
1 polymer ?
#
loop_
_entity_poly.entity_id
_entity_poly.type
_entity_poly.pdbx_seq_one_letter_code
_entity_poly.pdbx_strand_id
1 'polypeptide(L)'
;MFHRLLSKNRFFMALVLVLVFVASGLLYLNTVKRQATRDIQSTQERVNAPKPPPPGETAESGHWHGDVWHAEPHEAHTPVNSPALVQENFSGEVRGESAAVALVNAQVAAPNQEASAPTQETSARMQTFHEAHHAWREKYHELIDQYSQLNREMSEVFPKTVEEWKQYNANSEMWRRYNELWAKQAKIDAKLKALEQEMPSPPTQ
;
A
#
# COMPACT_ATOMS: atom_id res chain seq x y z
N MET A 1 5.68 -58.82 17.80
CA MET A 1 7.09 -58.66 18.26
C MET A 1 7.59 -57.21 18.23
N PHE A 2 7.16 -56.35 17.28
CA PHE A 2 7.67 -54.97 17.15
C PHE A 2 7.41 -54.03 18.35
N HIS A 3 6.29 -54.15 19.07
CA HIS A 3 5.99 -53.29 20.22
C HIS A 3 6.94 -53.44 21.42
N ARG A 4 7.62 -54.59 21.58
CA ARG A 4 8.62 -54.80 22.66
C ARG A 4 9.99 -54.19 22.36
N LEU A 5 10.30 -53.91 21.09
CA LEU A 5 11.52 -53.21 20.68
C LEU A 5 11.38 -51.69 20.81
N LEU A 6 10.19 -51.14 20.55
CA LEU A 6 9.91 -49.70 20.67
C LEU A 6 9.89 -49.17 22.11
N SER A 7 9.55 -50.00 23.11
CA SER A 7 9.39 -49.52 24.49
C SER A 7 10.69 -49.39 25.28
N LYS A 8 11.80 -50.03 24.84
CA LYS A 8 13.08 -49.99 25.55
C LYS A 8 13.95 -48.78 25.21
N ASN A 9 13.81 -48.22 24.00
CA ASN A 9 14.60 -47.07 23.56
C ASN A 9 13.72 -45.83 23.34
N ARG A 10 12.97 -45.42 24.38
CA ARG A 10 12.19 -44.17 24.35
C ARG A 10 13.04 -42.96 23.97
N PHE A 11 14.31 -42.96 24.38
CA PHE A 11 15.30 -41.96 23.98
C PHE A 11 15.56 -41.93 22.46
N PHE A 12 15.69 -43.11 21.83
CA PHE A 12 15.89 -43.19 20.39
C PHE A 12 14.66 -42.73 19.60
N MET A 13 13.45 -43.08 20.07
CA MET A 13 12.21 -42.59 19.46
C MET A 13 12.07 -41.06 19.59
N ALA A 14 12.43 -40.49 20.74
CA ALA A 14 12.45 -39.04 20.93
C ALA A 14 13.45 -38.36 19.98
N LEU A 15 14.66 -38.93 19.81
CA LEU A 15 15.67 -38.44 18.88
C LEU A 15 15.18 -38.46 17.43
N VAL A 16 14.55 -39.56 17.00
CA VAL A 16 13.99 -39.67 15.65
C VAL A 16 12.87 -38.65 15.44
N LEU A 17 11.99 -38.45 16.42
CA LEU A 17 10.95 -37.41 16.35
C LEU A 17 11.54 -36.01 16.19
N VAL A 18 12.57 -35.67 16.98
CA VAL A 18 13.26 -34.37 16.85
C VAL A 18 13.86 -34.20 15.46
N LEU A 19 14.51 -35.23 14.92
CA LEU A 19 15.08 -35.18 13.57
C LEU A 19 14.00 -34.97 12.49
N VAL A 20 12.84 -35.62 12.63
CA VAL A 20 11.71 -35.43 11.71
C VAL A 20 11.17 -34.00 11.80
N PHE A 21 11.04 -33.42 12.99
CA PHE A 21 10.61 -32.03 13.15
C PHE A 21 11.61 -31.03 12.55
N VAL A 22 12.92 -31.24 12.77
CA VAL A 22 13.95 -30.38 12.17
C VAL A 22 13.93 -30.48 10.64
N ALA A 23 13.88 -31.69 10.08
CA ALA A 23 13.82 -31.89 8.63
C ALA A 23 12.56 -31.25 8.01
N SER A 24 11.41 -31.41 8.65
CA SER A 24 10.15 -30.80 8.21
C SER A 24 10.20 -29.28 8.28
N GLY A 25 10.78 -28.71 9.34
CA GLY A 25 10.97 -27.27 9.48
C GLY A 25 11.91 -26.68 8.42
N LEU A 26 13.01 -27.36 8.11
CA LEU A 26 13.93 -26.95 7.04
C LEU A 26 13.26 -26.99 5.65
N LEU A 27 12.46 -28.02 5.38
CA LEU A 27 11.70 -28.11 4.14
C LEU A 27 10.66 -26.98 4.03
N TYR A 28 9.95 -26.69 5.12
CA TYR A 28 8.98 -25.59 5.18
C TYR A 28 9.63 -24.23 4.92
N LEU A 29 10.76 -23.94 5.58
CA LEU A 29 11.51 -22.69 5.35
C LEU A 29 12.00 -22.56 3.90
N ASN A 30 12.40 -23.66 3.27
CA ASN A 30 12.80 -23.66 1.87
C ASN A 30 11.61 -23.39 0.94
N THR A 31 10.43 -23.93 1.22
CA THR A 31 9.22 -23.64 0.44
C THR A 31 8.79 -22.18 0.56
N VAL A 32 8.81 -21.60 1.77
CA VAL A 32 8.45 -20.19 1.99
C VAL A 32 9.43 -19.24 1.30
N LYS A 33 10.74 -19.51 1.35
CA LYS A 33 11.74 -18.72 0.62
C LYS A 33 11.48 -18.69 -0.88
N ARG A 34 11.16 -19.83 -1.49
CA ARG A 34 10.86 -19.92 -2.92
C ARG A 34 9.62 -19.13 -3.31
N GLN A 35 8.62 -19.06 -2.44
CA GLN A 35 7.40 -18.30 -2.67
C GLN A 35 7.68 -16.79 -2.58
N ALA A 36 8.39 -16.35 -1.55
CA ALA A 36 8.79 -14.95 -1.41
C ALA A 36 9.62 -14.43 -2.61
N THR A 37 10.54 -15.24 -3.16
CA THR A 37 11.31 -14.86 -4.35
C THR A 37 10.42 -14.68 -5.59
N ARG A 38 9.41 -15.53 -5.77
CA ARG A 38 8.47 -15.41 -6.91
C ARG A 38 7.58 -14.17 -6.78
N ASP A 39 7.11 -13.87 -5.58
CA ASP A 39 6.24 -12.71 -5.33
C ASP A 39 6.98 -11.40 -5.59
N ILE A 40 8.26 -11.30 -5.17
CA ILE A 40 9.13 -10.15 -5.48
C ILE A 40 9.34 -10.01 -6.99
N GLN A 41 9.63 -11.10 -7.70
CA GLN A 41 9.87 -11.05 -9.14
C GLN A 41 8.62 -10.64 -9.92
N SER A 42 7.44 -11.16 -9.56
CA SER A 42 6.16 -10.80 -10.19
C SER A 42 5.76 -9.34 -9.91
N THR A 43 6.12 -8.81 -8.74
CA THR A 43 5.88 -7.39 -8.39
C THR A 43 6.81 -6.47 -9.17
N GLN A 44 8.08 -6.84 -9.32
CA GLN A 44 9.05 -6.07 -10.10
C GLN A 44 8.71 -6.02 -11.60
N GLU A 45 8.12 -7.09 -12.16
CA GLU A 45 7.66 -7.11 -13.55
C GLU A 45 6.47 -6.18 -13.79
N ARG A 46 5.56 -6.02 -12.81
CA ARG A 46 4.45 -5.05 -12.90
C ARG A 46 4.89 -3.59 -12.76
N VAL A 47 5.95 -3.31 -11.99
CA VAL A 47 6.44 -1.93 -11.80
C VAL A 47 7.22 -1.42 -13.02
N ASN A 48 7.79 -2.31 -13.83
CA ASN A 48 8.57 -1.94 -15.02
C ASN A 48 7.78 -1.91 -16.34
N ALA A 49 6.46 -2.10 -16.30
CA ALA A 49 5.64 -1.90 -17.49
C ALA A 49 5.64 -0.38 -17.83
N PRO A 50 6.10 0.03 -19.02
CA PRO A 50 6.14 1.44 -19.39
C PRO A 50 4.73 2.01 -19.37
N LYS A 51 4.53 3.10 -18.62
CA LYS A 51 3.25 3.82 -18.59
C LYS A 51 2.90 4.28 -20.02
N PRO A 52 1.67 4.03 -20.50
CA PRO A 52 1.28 4.51 -21.83
C PRO A 52 1.34 6.05 -21.87
N PRO A 53 1.68 6.66 -23.02
CA PRO A 53 1.67 8.11 -23.17
C PRO A 53 0.24 8.67 -23.00
N PRO A 54 0.10 9.97 -22.66
CA PRO A 54 -1.20 10.64 -22.63
C PRO A 54 -1.96 10.55 -23.96
N PRO A 55 -3.31 10.64 -23.96
CA PRO A 55 -4.09 10.64 -25.20
C PRO A 55 -3.65 11.75 -26.17
N GLY A 56 -3.21 11.37 -27.37
CA GLY A 56 -2.69 12.28 -28.40
C GLY A 56 -1.17 12.37 -28.48
N GLU A 57 -0.45 11.72 -27.56
CA GLU A 57 1.02 11.64 -27.52
C GLU A 57 1.49 10.22 -27.90
N THR A 58 2.71 10.09 -28.40
CA THR A 58 3.35 8.81 -28.73
C THR A 58 4.61 8.62 -27.89
N ALA A 59 5.11 7.39 -27.79
CA ALA A 59 6.39 7.13 -27.10
C ALA A 59 7.59 7.83 -27.77
N GLU A 60 7.41 8.38 -28.98
CA GLU A 60 8.40 9.14 -29.73
C GLU A 60 8.26 10.65 -29.52
N SER A 61 7.12 11.14 -29.00
CA SER A 61 6.88 12.56 -28.75
C SER A 61 7.28 13.02 -27.35
N GLY A 62 7.67 12.10 -26.46
CA GLY A 62 8.01 12.45 -25.09
C GLY A 62 8.42 11.27 -24.21
N HIS A 63 8.73 11.56 -22.95
CA HIS A 63 9.10 10.56 -21.94
C HIS A 63 8.49 10.89 -20.57
N TRP A 64 8.31 9.85 -19.75
CA TRP A 64 7.87 9.99 -18.37
C TRP A 64 9.05 10.30 -17.45
N HIS A 65 8.91 11.29 -16.58
CA HIS A 65 9.77 11.53 -15.42
C HIS A 65 8.95 11.32 -14.14
N GLY A 66 9.01 10.10 -13.59
CA GLY A 66 8.14 9.69 -12.48
C GLY A 66 6.66 9.62 -12.89
N ASP A 67 5.87 10.60 -12.43
CA ASP A 67 4.43 10.74 -12.72
C ASP A 67 4.11 11.90 -13.69
N VAL A 68 5.13 12.59 -14.22
CA VAL A 68 4.96 13.73 -15.13
C VAL A 68 5.42 13.36 -16.54
N TRP A 69 4.62 13.71 -17.55
CA TRP A 69 4.95 13.54 -18.97
C TRP A 69 5.69 14.77 -19.50
N HIS A 70 6.79 14.56 -20.21
CA HIS A 70 7.55 15.60 -20.91
C HIS A 70 7.50 15.35 -22.42
N ALA A 71 6.98 16.29 -23.19
CA ALA A 71 7.08 16.24 -24.65
C ALA A 71 8.45 16.76 -25.12
N GLU A 72 9.13 16.04 -26.02
CA GLU A 72 10.35 16.50 -26.71
C GLU A 72 10.03 17.02 -28.14
N PRO A 73 10.79 17.99 -28.69
CA PRO A 73 12.00 18.60 -28.14
C PRO A 73 11.83 20.09 -27.77
N HIS A 74 12.54 20.51 -26.73
CA HIS A 74 12.81 21.93 -26.45
C HIS A 74 13.94 22.42 -27.37
N GLU A 75 13.77 23.56 -28.04
CA GLU A 75 14.89 24.24 -28.70
C GLU A 75 15.95 24.60 -27.65
N ALA A 76 17.20 24.23 -27.91
CA ALA A 76 18.33 24.55 -27.05
C ALA A 76 18.54 26.07 -26.99
N HIS A 77 18.00 26.73 -25.98
CA HIS A 77 18.42 28.08 -25.65
C HIS A 77 19.86 28.03 -25.15
N THR A 78 20.81 28.46 -25.98
CA THR A 78 22.19 28.72 -25.61
C THR A 78 22.27 29.60 -24.36
N PRO A 79 23.16 29.32 -23.39
CA PRO A 79 23.26 30.12 -22.18
C PRO A 79 23.91 31.47 -22.50
N VAL A 80 23.15 32.56 -22.39
CA VAL A 80 23.71 33.92 -22.36
C VAL A 80 24.12 34.24 -20.93
N ASN A 81 25.42 34.49 -20.78
CA ASN A 81 26.10 34.93 -19.57
C ASN A 81 25.34 36.03 -18.80
N SER A 82 25.24 35.87 -17.49
CA SER A 82 25.03 37.01 -16.56
C SER A 82 26.26 37.93 -16.61
N PRO A 83 26.08 39.26 -16.46
CA PRO A 83 26.25 39.82 -15.10
C PRO A 83 25.36 41.04 -14.76
N ALA A 84 25.01 41.09 -13.47
CA ALA A 84 24.98 42.25 -12.56
C ALA A 84 24.30 43.60 -12.93
N LEU A 85 23.37 43.97 -12.03
CA LEU A 85 23.11 45.30 -11.44
C LEU A 85 22.34 46.40 -12.23
N VAL A 86 21.57 47.14 -11.43
CA VAL A 86 21.07 48.54 -11.59
C VAL A 86 19.70 48.74 -12.28
N GLN A 87 18.67 48.92 -11.43
CA GLN A 87 17.84 50.13 -11.27
C GLN A 87 17.53 50.98 -12.53
N GLU A 88 16.24 51.20 -12.85
CA GLU A 88 15.59 52.53 -12.85
C GLU A 88 14.13 52.50 -13.33
N ASN A 89 13.30 53.34 -12.67
CA ASN A 89 12.01 53.82 -13.14
C ASN A 89 12.19 54.71 -14.37
N PHE A 90 11.30 54.65 -15.38
CA PHE A 90 10.43 55.77 -15.78
C PHE A 90 9.58 55.45 -17.03
N SER A 91 8.48 56.19 -17.09
CA SER A 91 7.35 56.20 -18.01
C SER A 91 7.67 56.35 -19.51
N GLY A 92 6.80 55.77 -20.34
CA GLY A 92 6.74 56.04 -21.79
C GLY A 92 5.50 55.41 -22.43
N GLU A 93 4.51 56.25 -22.73
CA GLU A 93 3.27 55.96 -23.46
C GLU A 93 3.53 55.66 -24.97
N VAL A 94 2.49 55.16 -25.65
CA VAL A 94 2.20 55.11 -27.11
C VAL A 94 1.95 53.66 -27.58
N ARG A 95 0.70 53.16 -27.57
CA ARG A 95 -0.41 53.35 -28.54
C ARG A 95 -0.42 52.27 -29.63
N GLY A 96 -1.47 51.44 -29.59
CA GLY A 96 -2.09 50.85 -30.77
C GLY A 96 -1.98 49.33 -30.89
N GLU A 97 -2.89 48.59 -30.26
CA GLU A 97 -3.32 47.25 -30.71
C GLU A 97 -4.54 46.81 -29.89
N SER A 98 -5.73 47.24 -30.29
CA SER A 98 -6.98 46.78 -29.69
C SER A 98 -8.10 46.69 -30.74
N ALA A 99 -7.89 45.80 -31.72
CA ALA A 99 -8.94 45.41 -32.66
C ALA A 99 -8.73 44.06 -33.36
N ALA A 100 -7.54 43.44 -33.33
CA ALA A 100 -7.27 42.25 -34.15
C ALA A 100 -7.19 40.92 -33.39
N VAL A 101 -7.25 40.90 -32.05
CA VAL A 101 -7.18 39.64 -31.25
C VAL A 101 -8.57 39.17 -30.78
N ALA A 102 -9.61 39.97 -30.95
CA ALA A 102 -10.97 39.64 -30.50
C ALA A 102 -11.77 38.71 -31.45
N LEU A 103 -11.24 38.37 -32.64
CA LEU A 103 -11.97 37.55 -33.62
C LEU A 103 -11.52 36.09 -33.74
N VAL A 104 -10.43 35.67 -33.08
CA VAL A 104 -9.97 34.28 -33.11
C VAL A 104 -10.48 33.45 -31.92
N ASN A 105 -10.94 34.10 -30.84
CA ASN A 105 -11.47 33.41 -29.66
C ASN A 105 -12.98 33.12 -29.69
N ALA A 106 -13.66 33.39 -30.81
CA ALA A 106 -15.11 33.12 -30.95
C ALA A 106 -15.44 31.88 -31.78
N GLN A 107 -14.46 31.15 -32.32
CA GLN A 107 -14.68 30.05 -33.27
C GLN A 107 -13.95 28.75 -32.89
N VAL A 108 -13.99 28.38 -31.61
CA VAL A 108 -13.90 26.95 -31.21
C VAL A 108 -15.06 26.68 -30.25
N ALA A 109 -16.27 26.90 -30.76
CA ALA A 109 -17.45 26.28 -30.21
C ALA A 109 -17.39 24.78 -30.55
N ALA A 110 -17.14 23.97 -29.51
CA ALA A 110 -17.52 22.56 -29.28
C ALA A 110 -17.49 21.56 -30.47
N PRO A 111 -16.91 20.37 -30.24
CA PRO A 111 -17.78 19.32 -29.71
C PRO A 111 -17.15 18.52 -28.56
N ASN A 112 -18.02 17.92 -27.74
CA ASN A 112 -17.74 17.00 -26.62
C ASN A 112 -17.53 17.63 -25.23
N GLN A 113 -18.49 18.45 -24.80
CA GLN A 113 -18.90 18.44 -23.40
C GLN A 113 -20.25 17.73 -23.27
N GLU A 114 -20.26 16.42 -23.55
CA GLU A 114 -21.19 15.52 -22.88
C GLU A 114 -20.44 14.84 -21.74
N ALA A 115 -19.89 15.63 -20.82
CA ALA A 115 -19.79 15.17 -19.44
C ALA A 115 -21.22 15.24 -18.91
N SER A 116 -22.04 14.24 -19.27
CA SER A 116 -23.40 14.07 -18.76
C SER A 116 -23.31 14.18 -17.25
N ALA A 117 -23.86 15.26 -16.67
CA ALA A 117 -23.92 15.41 -15.23
C ALA A 117 -24.46 14.08 -14.67
N PRO A 118 -23.81 13.48 -13.65
CA PRO A 118 -24.30 12.24 -13.09
C PRO A 118 -25.77 12.44 -12.75
N THR A 119 -26.62 11.52 -13.22
CA THR A 119 -28.05 11.61 -12.95
C THR A 119 -28.24 11.81 -11.43
N GLN A 120 -29.33 12.48 -11.02
CA GLN A 120 -29.60 12.66 -9.57
C GLN A 120 -29.55 11.32 -8.82
N GLU A 121 -29.96 10.23 -9.49
CA GLU A 121 -29.85 8.87 -8.99
C GLU A 121 -28.39 8.39 -8.82
N THR A 122 -27.51 8.61 -9.81
CA THR A 122 -26.08 8.29 -9.69
C THR A 122 -25.41 9.06 -8.56
N SER A 123 -25.75 10.35 -8.41
CA SER A 123 -25.22 11.21 -7.34
C SER A 123 -25.67 10.72 -5.95
N ALA A 124 -26.94 10.39 -5.79
CA ALA A 124 -27.47 9.86 -4.54
C ALA A 124 -26.84 8.50 -4.15
N ARG A 125 -26.67 7.59 -5.13
CA ARG A 125 -26.00 6.30 -4.91
C ARG A 125 -24.56 6.47 -4.45
N MET A 126 -23.83 7.42 -5.03
CA MET A 126 -22.46 7.72 -4.61
C MET A 126 -22.40 8.29 -3.19
N GLN A 127 -23.34 9.18 -2.83
CA GLN A 127 -23.41 9.72 -1.47
C GLN A 127 -23.67 8.62 -0.42
N THR A 128 -24.62 7.73 -0.67
CA THR A 128 -24.87 6.58 0.22
C THR A 128 -23.66 5.67 0.35
N PHE A 129 -22.91 5.44 -0.75
CA PHE A 129 -21.65 4.69 -0.70
C PHE A 129 -20.62 5.38 0.19
N HIS A 130 -20.43 6.70 0.05
CA HIS A 130 -19.47 7.43 0.87
C HIS A 130 -19.82 7.41 2.37
N GLU A 131 -21.10 7.55 2.71
CA GLU A 131 -21.57 7.46 4.10
C GLU A 131 -21.33 6.06 4.68
N ALA A 132 -21.67 5.01 3.92
CA ALA A 132 -21.42 3.63 4.33
C ALA A 132 -19.91 3.34 4.48
N HIS A 133 -19.09 3.80 3.54
CA HIS A 133 -17.65 3.63 3.57
C HIS A 133 -17.01 4.40 4.73
N HIS A 134 -17.50 5.59 5.05
CA HIS A 134 -17.05 6.35 6.21
C HIS A 134 -17.33 5.59 7.51
N ALA A 135 -18.57 5.11 7.69
CA ALA A 135 -18.94 4.32 8.87
C ALA A 135 -18.12 3.02 9.00
N TRP A 136 -17.84 2.35 7.87
CA TRP A 136 -16.94 1.19 7.83
C TRP A 136 -15.52 1.55 8.26
N ARG A 137 -14.98 2.67 7.75
CA ARG A 137 -13.62 3.13 8.05
C ARG A 137 -13.44 3.46 9.53
N GLU A 138 -14.43 4.08 10.17
CA GLU A 138 -14.39 4.36 11.62
C GLU A 138 -14.23 3.07 12.43
N LYS A 139 -15.04 2.05 12.14
CA LYS A 139 -14.92 0.72 12.78
C LYS A 139 -13.55 0.09 12.52
N TYR A 140 -13.02 0.25 11.30
CA TYR A 140 -11.72 -0.30 10.92
C TYR A 140 -10.60 0.34 11.74
N HIS A 141 -10.59 1.68 11.85
CA HIS A 141 -9.60 2.39 12.66
C HIS A 141 -9.67 1.99 14.14
N GLU A 142 -10.87 1.85 14.71
CA GLU A 142 -11.03 1.38 16.09
C GLU A 142 -10.36 0.01 16.31
N LEU A 143 -10.51 -0.93 15.36
CA LEU A 143 -9.86 -2.24 15.42
C LEU A 143 -8.35 -2.15 15.28
N ILE A 144 -7.84 -1.26 14.43
CA ILE A 144 -6.40 -1.01 14.28
C ILE A 144 -5.80 -0.41 15.56
N ASP A 145 -6.53 0.47 16.25
CA ASP A 145 -6.11 1.01 17.54
C ASP A 145 -6.05 -0.09 18.61
N GLN A 146 -7.07 -0.97 18.67
CA GLN A 146 -7.07 -2.14 19.55
C GLN A 146 -5.89 -3.07 19.25
N TYR A 147 -5.59 -3.32 17.97
CA TYR A 147 -4.45 -4.14 17.54
C TYR A 147 -3.12 -3.50 17.95
N SER A 148 -2.99 -2.18 17.79
CA SER A 148 -1.80 -1.42 18.18
C SER A 148 -1.56 -1.45 19.69
N GLN A 149 -2.63 -1.32 20.49
CA GLN A 149 -2.57 -1.46 21.94
C GLN A 149 -2.14 -2.88 22.34
N LEU A 150 -2.71 -3.91 21.70
CA LEU A 150 -2.36 -5.30 21.94
C LEU A 150 -0.88 -5.59 21.64
N ASN A 151 -0.34 -5.06 20.54
CA ASN A 151 1.08 -5.19 20.23
C ASN A 151 1.97 -4.56 21.30
N ARG A 152 1.54 -3.42 21.85
CA ARG A 152 2.25 -2.79 22.97
C ARG A 152 2.22 -3.71 24.21
N GLU A 153 1.05 -4.24 24.58
CA GLU A 153 0.92 -5.20 25.69
C GLU A 153 1.77 -6.46 25.46
N MET A 154 1.79 -7.01 24.25
CA MET A 154 2.64 -8.16 23.90
C MET A 154 4.12 -7.82 24.06
N SER A 155 4.57 -6.65 23.56
CA SER A 155 5.96 -6.23 23.65
C SER A 155 6.49 -6.09 25.09
N GLU A 156 5.60 -5.85 26.06
CA GLU A 156 5.93 -5.78 27.48
C GLU A 156 6.08 -7.16 28.13
N VAL A 157 5.33 -8.15 27.65
CA VAL A 157 5.32 -9.52 28.19
C VAL A 157 6.37 -10.42 27.54
N PHE A 158 6.76 -10.12 26.30
CA PHE A 158 7.73 -10.95 25.58
C PHE A 158 9.15 -10.80 26.18
N PRO A 159 9.80 -11.91 26.55
CA PRO A 159 11.18 -11.89 27.04
C PRO A 159 12.14 -11.43 25.94
N LYS A 160 13.03 -10.50 26.30
CA LYS A 160 14.02 -9.85 25.42
C LYS A 160 15.41 -10.45 25.58
N THR A 161 15.66 -11.15 26.69
CA THR A 161 16.95 -11.80 26.99
C THR A 161 16.78 -13.30 27.25
N VAL A 162 17.89 -14.03 27.21
CA VAL A 162 17.91 -15.48 27.51
C VAL A 162 17.53 -15.75 28.98
N GLU A 163 17.96 -14.89 29.89
CA GLU A 163 17.63 -14.96 31.31
C GLU A 163 16.14 -14.70 31.55
N GLU A 164 15.56 -13.69 30.89
CA GLU A 164 14.11 -13.46 30.90
C GLU A 164 13.34 -14.64 30.31
N TRP A 165 13.87 -15.28 29.27
CA TRP A 165 13.27 -16.49 28.69
C TRP A 165 13.25 -17.68 29.66
N LYS A 166 14.30 -17.87 30.46
CA LYS A 166 14.34 -18.91 31.50
C LYS A 166 13.29 -18.63 32.59
N GLN A 167 13.16 -17.37 33.01
CA GLN A 167 12.16 -16.94 33.98
C GLN A 167 10.72 -17.05 33.42
N TYR A 168 10.53 -16.69 32.15
CA TYR A 168 9.29 -16.82 31.41
C TYR A 168 8.80 -18.27 31.40
N ASN A 169 9.68 -19.23 31.07
CA ASN A 169 9.33 -20.65 31.05
C ASN A 169 9.08 -21.25 32.44
N ALA A 170 9.65 -20.68 33.50
CA ALA A 170 9.43 -21.12 34.87
C ALA A 170 8.19 -20.48 35.53
N ASN A 171 7.65 -19.38 34.97
CA ASN A 171 6.56 -18.63 35.56
C ASN A 171 5.21 -18.93 34.87
N SER A 172 4.35 -19.66 35.57
CA SER A 172 2.98 -19.99 35.11
C SER A 172 2.09 -18.78 34.84
N GLU A 173 2.30 -17.65 35.53
CA GLU A 173 1.52 -16.42 35.33
C GLU A 173 1.87 -15.75 34.00
N MET A 174 3.14 -15.78 33.60
CA MET A 174 3.58 -15.24 32.31
C MET A 174 2.96 -16.02 31.15
N TRP A 175 2.90 -17.34 31.26
CA TRP A 175 2.20 -18.21 30.32
C TRP A 175 0.70 -17.91 30.24
N ARG A 176 0.03 -17.68 31.38
CA ARG A 176 -1.38 -17.28 31.40
C ARG A 176 -1.58 -15.96 30.67
N ARG A 177 -0.79 -14.93 31.00
CA ARG A 177 -0.90 -13.58 30.41
C ARG A 177 -0.62 -13.61 28.91
N TYR A 178 0.35 -14.41 28.48
CA TYR A 178 0.63 -14.65 27.08
C TYR A 178 -0.56 -15.26 26.31
N ASN A 179 -1.17 -16.32 26.87
CA ASN A 179 -2.33 -16.96 26.25
C ASN A 179 -3.53 -16.00 26.17
N GLU A 180 -3.72 -15.14 27.18
CA GLU A 180 -4.76 -14.11 27.16
C GLU A 180 -4.54 -13.10 26.03
N LEU A 181 -3.30 -12.65 25.82
CA LEU A 181 -2.95 -11.74 24.72
C LEU A 181 -3.18 -12.38 23.35
N TRP A 182 -2.81 -13.65 23.18
CA TRP A 182 -3.13 -14.40 21.96
C TRP A 182 -4.63 -14.58 21.73
N ALA A 183 -5.40 -14.81 22.80
CA ALA A 183 -6.86 -14.87 22.68
C ALA A 183 -7.46 -13.51 22.30
N LYS A 184 -6.90 -12.39 22.78
CA LYS A 184 -7.26 -11.04 22.33
C LYS A 184 -6.91 -10.85 20.85
N GLN A 185 -5.72 -11.27 20.42
CA GLN A 185 -5.27 -11.21 19.02
C GLN A 185 -6.27 -11.88 18.09
N ALA A 186 -6.60 -13.14 18.37
CA ALA A 186 -7.55 -13.92 17.58
C ALA A 186 -8.94 -13.25 17.50
N LYS A 187 -9.40 -12.59 18.57
CA LYS A 187 -10.66 -11.86 18.56
C LYS A 187 -10.61 -10.63 17.66
N ILE A 188 -9.52 -9.87 17.69
CA ILE A 188 -9.34 -8.69 16.82
C ILE A 188 -9.27 -9.13 15.36
N ASP A 189 -8.51 -10.19 15.05
CA ASP A 189 -8.39 -10.73 13.70
C ASP A 189 -9.75 -11.23 13.16
N ALA A 190 -10.54 -11.90 14.00
CA ALA A 190 -11.89 -12.33 13.63
C ALA A 190 -12.81 -11.13 13.33
N LYS A 191 -12.72 -10.05 14.11
CA LYS A 191 -13.48 -8.82 13.87
C LYS A 191 -13.04 -8.10 12.61
N LEU A 192 -11.73 -8.01 12.36
CA LEU A 192 -11.17 -7.40 11.14
C LEU A 192 -11.66 -8.17 9.91
N LYS A 193 -11.60 -9.50 9.95
CA LYS A 193 -12.09 -10.36 8.86
C LYS A 193 -13.60 -10.22 8.64
N ALA A 194 -14.39 -10.13 9.70
CA ALA A 194 -15.82 -9.87 9.58
C ALA A 194 -16.09 -8.49 9.00
N LEU A 195 -15.35 -7.47 9.42
CA LEU A 195 -15.49 -6.11 8.91
C LEU A 195 -15.09 -6.01 7.43
N GLU A 196 -14.04 -6.73 7.01
CA GLU A 196 -13.64 -6.79 5.59
C GLU A 196 -14.77 -7.33 4.69
N GLN A 197 -15.57 -8.28 5.19
CA GLN A 197 -16.77 -8.79 4.49
C GLN A 197 -17.90 -7.75 4.42
N GLU A 198 -17.93 -6.79 5.34
CA GLU A 198 -18.90 -5.68 5.35
C GLU A 198 -18.44 -4.49 4.49
N MET A 199 -17.27 -4.55 3.84
CA MET A 199 -16.74 -3.42 3.07
C MET A 199 -17.72 -3.01 1.96
N PRO A 200 -18.21 -1.75 1.98
CA PRO A 200 -19.12 -1.27 0.95
C PRO A 200 -18.46 -1.34 -0.41
N SER A 201 -19.20 -1.84 -1.41
CA SER A 201 -18.75 -1.84 -2.79
C SER A 201 -19.18 -0.54 -3.49
N PRO A 202 -18.34 0.02 -4.37
CA PRO A 202 -18.73 1.19 -5.14
C PRO A 202 -19.92 0.86 -6.05
N PRO A 203 -20.83 1.83 -6.30
CA PRO A 203 -21.96 1.60 -7.19
C PRO A 203 -21.45 1.26 -8.60
N THR A 204 -21.99 0.19 -9.20
CA THR A 204 -21.73 -0.17 -10.60
C THR A 204 -22.51 0.77 -11.52
N GLN A 205 -21.87 1.18 -12.63
CA GLN A 205 -22.50 2.00 -13.68
C GLN A 205 -23.58 1.24 -14.44
#